data_AF-A0A520G0I2-F1
#
_entry.id   AF-A0A520G0I2-F1
#
_cell.length_a   1.000
_cell.length_b   1.000
_cell.length_c   1.000
_cell.angle_alpha   90.00
_cell.angle_beta   90.00
_cell.angle_gamma   90.00
#
_symmetry.space_group_name_H-M   'P 1'
#
loop_
_entity.id
_entity.type
_entity.pdbx_description
1 polymer ?
#
loop_
_entity_poly.entity_id
_entity_poly.type
_entity_poly.pdbx_seq_one_letter_code
_entity_poly.pdbx_strand_id
1 'polypeptide(L)'
;MYRRIERAAVNLAAVLLFCLMLLTFVDVAGRNLFNRPLTGASELTEILLALVIFLMLPQVARRNEHIVIDLIDQICSPTVRRVLDVFACVLAFIMFSLIAWQSWILANRAIGYGDSTAALGIPVGPILYGLAVMAGIVAVASLLAIVPWNREAEQTADGEPAHEPVVV
;
A
#
# COMPACT_ATOMS: atom_id res chain seq x y z
N MET A 1 6.30 17.19 -14.11
CA MET A 1 5.10 16.41 -14.50
C MET A 1 4.80 15.27 -13.53
N TYR A 2 5.80 14.46 -13.15
CA TYR A 2 5.68 13.34 -12.20
C TYR A 2 4.95 13.68 -10.88
N ARG A 3 5.33 14.78 -10.20
CA ARG A 3 4.68 15.28 -8.96
C ARG A 3 3.19 15.66 -9.08
N ARG A 4 2.65 15.80 -10.30
CA ARG A 4 1.21 16.06 -10.51
C ARG A 4 0.41 14.76 -10.56
N ILE A 5 0.96 13.72 -11.18
CA ILE A 5 0.35 12.38 -11.26
C ILE A 5 0.30 11.77 -9.86
N GLU A 6 1.38 11.91 -9.09
CA GLU A 6 1.44 11.47 -7.70
C GLU A 6 0.35 12.15 -6.84
N ARG A 7 0.28 13.49 -6.88
CA ARG A 7 -0.76 14.22 -6.14
C ARG A 7 -2.17 13.86 -6.58
N ALA A 8 -2.40 13.65 -7.88
CA ALA A 8 -3.70 13.21 -8.37
C ALA A 8 -4.06 11.82 -7.83
N ALA A 9 -3.11 10.88 -7.81
CA ALA A 9 -3.31 9.54 -7.26
C ALA A 9 -3.57 9.57 -5.74
N VAL A 10 -2.83 10.38 -4.97
CA VAL A 10 -3.09 10.57 -3.53
C VAL A 10 -4.47 11.16 -3.29
N ASN A 11 -4.84 12.22 -4.02
CA ASN A 11 -6.15 12.85 -3.86
C ASN A 11 -7.28 11.89 -4.21
N LEU A 12 -7.12 11.11 -5.28
CA LEU A 12 -8.12 10.11 -5.68
C LEU A 12 -8.23 9.01 -4.62
N ALA A 13 -7.12 8.51 -4.08
CA ALA A 13 -7.13 7.54 -2.99
C ALA A 13 -7.77 8.10 -1.71
N ALA A 14 -7.54 9.38 -1.38
CA ALA A 14 -8.19 10.05 -0.25
C ALA A 14 -9.71 10.15 -0.43
N VAL A 15 -10.18 10.49 -1.64
CA VAL A 15 -11.62 10.51 -1.96
C VAL A 15 -12.23 9.11 -1.84
N LEU A 16 -11.56 8.08 -2.38
CA LEU A 16 -12.02 6.69 -2.26
C LEU A 16 -12.09 6.23 -0.81
N LEU A 17 -11.10 6.58 0.00
CA LEU A 17 -11.07 6.26 1.43
C LEU A 17 -12.17 6.99 2.20
N PHE A 18 -12.46 8.25 1.85
CA PHE A 18 -13.59 8.98 2.40
C PHE A 18 -14.93 8.34 2.02
N CYS A 19 -15.09 7.89 0.77
CA CYS A 19 -16.26 7.12 0.34
C CYS A 19 -16.40 5.81 1.11
N LEU A 20 -15.31 5.10 1.37
CA LEU A 20 -15.30 3.88 2.18
C LEU A 20 -15.72 4.18 3.63
N MET A 21 -15.25 5.28 4.22
CA MET A 21 -15.69 5.73 5.55
C MET A 21 -17.20 6.03 5.57
N LEU A 22 -17.72 6.76 4.57
CA LEU A 22 -19.16 7.03 4.48
C LEU A 22 -19.98 5.76 4.29
N LEU A 23 -19.52 4.84 3.44
CA LEU A 23 -20.19 3.56 3.20
C LEU A 23 -20.30 2.76 4.50
N THR A 24 -19.20 2.62 5.22
CA THR A 24 -19.16 1.88 6.49
C THR A 24 -20.01 2.57 7.56
N PHE A 25 -20.00 3.91 7.62
CA PHE A 25 -20.88 4.66 8.50
C PHE A 25 -22.37 4.42 8.18
N VAL A 26 -22.77 4.50 6.90
CA VAL A 26 -24.16 4.26 6.48
C VAL A 26 -24.58 2.82 6.74
N ASP A 27 -23.72 1.83 6.49
CA ASP A 27 -24.03 0.43 6.79
C ASP A 27 -24.24 0.20 8.30
N VAL A 28 -23.33 0.73 9.14
CA VAL A 28 -23.45 0.61 10.60
C VAL A 28 -24.67 1.37 11.13
N ALA A 29 -24.96 2.57 10.61
CA ALA A 29 -26.15 3.33 10.97
C ALA A 29 -27.44 2.61 10.52
N GLY A 30 -27.47 2.06 9.30
CA GLY A 30 -28.59 1.28 8.76
C GLY A 30 -28.91 0.05 9.62
N ARG A 31 -27.87 -0.67 10.06
CA ARG A 31 -28.00 -1.80 10.98
C ARG A 31 -28.54 -1.38 12.34
N ASN A 32 -27.96 -0.34 12.95
CA ASN A 32 -28.27 0.03 14.33
C ASN A 32 -29.57 0.83 14.48
N LEU A 33 -29.93 1.68 13.51
CA LEU A 33 -31.14 2.51 13.60
C LEU A 33 -32.36 1.89 12.91
N PHE A 34 -32.16 1.18 11.80
CA PHE A 34 -33.26 0.69 10.95
C PHE A 34 -33.36 -0.83 10.88
N ASN A 35 -32.45 -1.56 11.56
CA ASN A 35 -32.32 -3.02 11.50
C ASN A 35 -32.26 -3.56 10.07
N ARG A 36 -31.75 -2.74 9.13
CA ARG A 36 -31.64 -3.04 7.71
C ARG A 36 -30.21 -2.73 7.26
N PRO A 37 -29.31 -3.74 7.21
CA PRO A 37 -27.97 -3.56 6.68
C PRO A 37 -28.01 -3.12 5.21
N LEU A 38 -26.99 -2.40 4.79
CA LEU A 38 -26.86 -2.04 3.39
C LEU A 38 -26.42 -3.29 2.61
N THR A 39 -27.29 -3.77 1.70
CA THR A 39 -27.03 -4.96 0.89
C THR A 39 -25.75 -4.79 0.08
N GLY A 40 -24.78 -5.69 0.30
CA GLY A 40 -23.51 -5.68 -0.43
C GLY A 40 -22.50 -4.62 0.02
N ALA A 41 -22.68 -4.02 1.20
CA ALA A 41 -21.70 -3.10 1.79
C ALA A 41 -20.31 -3.73 1.95
N SER A 42 -20.24 -5.01 2.34
CA SER A 42 -18.98 -5.74 2.49
C SER A 42 -18.22 -5.84 1.17
N GLU A 43 -18.92 -6.19 0.09
CA GLU A 43 -18.35 -6.36 -1.25
C GLU A 43 -17.86 -5.02 -1.80
N LEU A 44 -18.64 -3.95 -1.62
CA LEU A 44 -18.24 -2.61 -2.04
C LEU A 44 -17.05 -2.10 -1.19
N THR A 45 -16.98 -2.46 0.09
CA THR A 45 -15.83 -2.16 0.95
C THR A 45 -14.58 -2.88 0.43
N GLU A 46 -14.66 -4.16 0.07
CA GLU A 46 -13.54 -4.92 -0.50
C GLU A 46 -13.04 -4.31 -1.80
N ILE A 47 -13.94 -3.91 -2.70
CA ILE A 47 -13.60 -3.28 -3.99
C ILE A 47 -12.94 -1.91 -3.77
N LEU A 48 -13.53 -1.07 -2.92
CA LEU A 48 -12.98 0.25 -2.61
C LEU A 48 -11.61 0.14 -1.94
N LEU A 49 -11.43 -0.82 -1.03
CA LEU A 49 -10.16 -1.10 -0.39
C LEU A 49 -9.11 -1.55 -1.42
N ALA A 50 -9.47 -2.46 -2.33
CA ALA A 50 -8.57 -2.91 -3.39
C ALA A 50 -8.13 -1.74 -4.30
N LEU A 51 -9.05 -0.85 -4.67
CA LEU A 51 -8.73 0.36 -5.44
C LEU A 51 -7.77 1.28 -4.68
N VAL A 52 -8.05 1.58 -3.41
CA VAL A 52 -7.14 2.39 -2.58
C VAL A 52 -5.75 1.76 -2.51
N ILE A 53 -5.68 0.44 -2.33
CA ILE A 53 -4.43 -0.31 -2.33
C ILE A 53 -3.73 -0.13 -3.68
N PHE A 54 -4.37 -0.31 -4.83
CA PHE A 54 -3.69 -0.13 -6.12
C PHE A 54 -3.15 1.27 -6.35
N LEU A 55 -3.83 2.30 -5.84
CA LEU A 55 -3.37 3.67 -5.95
C LEU A 55 -2.22 4.00 -4.98
N MET A 56 -2.19 3.36 -3.81
CA MET A 56 -1.22 3.68 -2.75
C MET A 56 0.00 2.77 -2.78
N LEU A 57 -0.14 1.48 -3.07
CA LEU A 57 0.94 0.48 -3.04
C LEU A 57 2.19 0.89 -3.87
N PRO A 58 2.08 1.42 -5.11
CA PRO A 58 3.26 1.91 -5.84
C PRO A 58 3.83 3.22 -5.26
N GLN A 59 3.01 4.07 -4.66
CA GLN A 59 3.48 5.31 -4.02
C GLN A 59 4.22 5.02 -2.73
N VAL A 60 3.70 4.08 -1.95
CA VAL A 60 4.32 3.56 -0.74
C VAL A 60 5.62 2.84 -1.09
N ALA A 61 5.67 1.99 -2.11
CA ALA A 61 6.93 1.33 -2.52
C ALA A 61 8.00 2.31 -3.01
N ARG A 62 7.61 3.51 -3.47
CA ARG A 62 8.56 4.57 -3.85
C ARG A 62 9.00 5.44 -2.68
N ARG A 63 8.11 5.69 -1.72
CA ARG A 63 8.38 6.52 -0.52
C ARG A 63 9.01 5.71 0.61
N ASN A 64 8.73 4.41 0.68
CA ASN A 64 9.38 3.46 1.57
C ASN A 64 10.65 2.93 0.93
N GLU A 65 11.70 3.75 1.04
CA GLU A 65 12.96 3.19 1.50
C GLU A 65 12.64 2.32 2.72
N HIS A 66 12.89 1.00 2.63
CA HIS A 66 12.62 0.01 3.66
C HIS A 66 12.70 0.61 5.05
N ILE A 67 11.59 0.57 5.81
CA ILE A 67 11.44 1.12 7.17
C ILE A 67 12.76 0.94 7.90
N VAL A 68 13.58 2.00 7.88
CA VAL A 68 14.84 1.98 8.59
C VAL A 68 14.39 1.98 10.03
N ILE A 69 14.75 0.94 10.76
CA ILE A 69 14.47 0.91 12.19
C ILE A 69 15.42 1.94 12.80
N ASP A 70 14.98 3.19 12.86
CA ASP A 70 15.72 4.32 13.44
C ASP A 70 16.19 4.02 14.88
N LEU A 71 15.51 3.07 15.55
CA LEU A 71 15.84 2.59 16.89
C LEU A 71 17.16 1.79 16.96
N ILE A 72 17.56 1.13 15.87
CA ILE A 72 18.82 0.35 15.79
C ILE A 72 19.94 1.21 15.17
N ASP A 73 19.59 2.22 14.38
CA ASP A 73 20.51 3.12 13.68
C ASP A 73 21.43 3.91 14.63
N GLN A 74 20.98 4.21 15.85
CA GLN A 74 21.81 4.94 16.83
C GLN A 74 22.96 4.09 17.40
N ILE A 75 22.92 2.76 17.22
CA ILE A 75 23.86 1.82 17.84
C ILE A 75 24.69 1.05 16.79
N CYS A 76 24.21 0.95 15.55
CA CYS A 76 24.86 0.16 14.50
C CYS A 76 25.85 0.96 13.62
N SER A 77 26.93 0.30 13.20
CA SER A 77 27.89 0.85 12.23
C SER A 77 27.29 0.94 10.81
N PRO A 78 27.77 1.87 9.95
CA PRO A 78 27.22 2.08 8.62
C PRO A 78 27.24 0.83 7.72
N THR A 79 28.17 -0.10 7.97
CA THR A 79 28.25 -1.38 7.26
C THR A 79 27.13 -2.34 7.66
N VAL A 80 26.82 -2.42 8.96
CA VAL A 80 25.74 -3.29 9.48
C VAL A 80 24.39 -2.80 8.98
N ARG A 81 24.17 -1.47 8.96
CA ARG A 81 22.96 -0.85 8.40
C ARG A 81 22.74 -1.24 6.95
N ARG A 82 23.77 -1.15 6.11
CA ARG A 82 23.67 -1.57 4.69
C ARG A 82 23.30 -3.05 4.52
N VAL A 83 23.82 -3.93 5.38
CA VAL A 83 23.48 -5.36 5.34
C VAL A 83 22.02 -5.59 5.74
N LEU A 84 21.55 -4.92 6.79
CA LEU A 84 20.15 -5.00 7.22
C LEU A 84 19.19 -4.45 6.16
N ASP A 85 19.52 -3.32 5.52
CA ASP A 85 18.73 -2.73 4.45
C ASP A 85 18.60 -3.69 3.26
N VAL A 86 19.73 -4.26 2.81
CA VAL A 86 19.72 -5.25 1.70
C VAL A 86 18.91 -6.49 2.09
N PHE A 87 19.03 -6.96 3.33
CA PHE A 87 18.23 -8.09 3.82
C PHE A 87 16.73 -7.77 3.82
N ALA A 88 16.33 -6.57 4.27
CA ALA A 88 14.94 -6.11 4.25
C ALA A 88 14.38 -6.02 2.82
N CYS A 89 15.18 -5.49 1.88
CA CYS A 89 14.83 -5.46 0.45
C CYS A 89 14.60 -6.85 -0.13
N VAL A 90 15.52 -7.80 0.14
CA VAL A 90 15.42 -9.18 -0.34
C VAL A 90 14.19 -9.86 0.27
N LEU A 91 13.95 -9.68 1.56
CA LEU A 91 12.80 -10.28 2.25
C LEU A 91 11.48 -9.75 1.67
N ALA A 92 11.38 -8.44 1.45
CA ALA A 92 10.19 -7.86 0.83
C ALA A 92 10.00 -8.34 -0.61
N PHE A 93 11.08 -8.42 -1.40
CA PHE A 93 11.01 -8.99 -2.76
C PHE A 93 10.41 -10.39 -2.74
N ILE A 94 10.86 -11.26 -1.83
CA ILE A 94 10.35 -12.62 -1.69
C ILE A 94 8.87 -12.60 -1.29
N MET A 95 8.51 -11.83 -0.26
CA MET A 95 7.14 -11.75 0.25
C MET A 95 6.16 -11.24 -0.83
N PHE A 96 6.49 -10.13 -1.50
CA PHE A 96 5.64 -9.56 -2.54
C PHE A 96 5.57 -10.45 -3.79
N SER A 97 6.64 -11.16 -4.14
CA SER A 97 6.62 -12.15 -5.22
C SER A 97 5.69 -13.32 -4.91
N LEU A 98 5.71 -13.82 -3.66
CA LEU A 98 4.80 -14.88 -3.22
C LEU A 98 3.34 -14.40 -3.23
N ILE A 99 3.07 -13.18 -2.77
CA ILE A 99 1.73 -12.58 -2.82
C ILE A 99 1.26 -12.44 -4.27
N ALA A 100 2.12 -11.96 -5.17
CA ALA A 100 1.79 -11.81 -6.58
C ALA A 100 1.45 -13.16 -7.22
N TRP A 101 2.27 -14.18 -6.98
CA TRP A 101 2.08 -15.54 -7.49
C TRP A 101 0.77 -16.17 -6.97
N GLN A 102 0.55 -16.12 -5.65
CA GLN A 102 -0.64 -16.70 -5.03
C GLN A 102 -1.91 -15.97 -5.49
N SER A 103 -1.88 -14.65 -5.58
CA SER A 103 -3.00 -13.83 -6.07
C SER A 103 -3.32 -14.13 -7.53
N TRP A 104 -2.31 -14.40 -8.36
CA TRP A 104 -2.50 -14.79 -9.76
C TRP A 104 -3.20 -16.14 -9.89
N ILE A 105 -2.81 -17.14 -9.10
CA ILE A 105 -3.48 -18.45 -9.06
C ILE A 105 -4.91 -18.30 -8.59
N LEU A 106 -5.14 -17.48 -7.55
CA LEU A 106 -6.48 -17.22 -7.03
C LEU A 106 -7.36 -16.52 -8.07
N ALA A 107 -6.81 -15.56 -8.82
CA ALA A 107 -7.50 -14.88 -9.91
C ALA A 107 -7.89 -15.84 -11.04
N ASN A 108 -6.98 -16.72 -11.46
CA ASN A 108 -7.27 -17.76 -12.46
C ASN A 108 -8.41 -18.68 -12.03
N ARG A 109 -8.42 -19.09 -10.75
CA ARG A 109 -9.50 -19.91 -10.18
C ARG A 109 -10.81 -19.14 -10.18
N ALA A 110 -10.81 -17.90 -9.68
CA ALA A 110 -12.00 -17.07 -9.62
C ALA A 110 -12.65 -16.88 -11.00
N ILE A 111 -11.86 -16.65 -12.06
CA ILE A 111 -12.40 -16.60 -13.43
C ILE A 111 -12.90 -17.97 -13.90
N GLY A 112 -12.16 -19.05 -13.62
CA GLY A 112 -12.53 -20.40 -14.04
C GLY A 112 -13.84 -20.91 -13.44
N TYR A 113 -14.16 -20.51 -12.21
CA TYR A 113 -15.42 -20.84 -11.54
C TYR A 113 -16.54 -19.82 -11.80
N GLY A 114 -16.25 -18.69 -12.46
CA GLY A 114 -17.20 -17.59 -12.61
C GLY A 114 -17.53 -16.90 -11.30
N ASP A 115 -16.59 -16.92 -10.34
CA ASP A 115 -16.79 -16.39 -9.00
C ASP A 115 -17.16 -14.89 -9.06
N SER A 116 -18.37 -14.63 -8.59
CA SER A 116 -18.95 -13.30 -8.53
C SER A 116 -19.41 -13.05 -7.10
N THR A 117 -19.38 -11.79 -6.68
CA THR A 117 -19.81 -11.43 -5.34
C THR A 117 -21.30 -11.76 -5.13
N ALA A 118 -21.68 -12.23 -3.94
CA ALA A 118 -22.97 -12.86 -3.68
C ALA A 118 -24.16 -11.88 -3.74
N ALA A 119 -23.94 -10.62 -3.41
CA ALA A 119 -24.97 -9.59 -3.34
C ALA A 119 -25.00 -8.71 -4.59
N LEU A 120 -23.85 -8.27 -5.12
CA LEU A 120 -23.79 -7.41 -6.31
C LEU A 120 -23.46 -8.14 -7.61
N GLY A 121 -23.05 -9.41 -7.57
CA GLY A 121 -22.69 -10.15 -8.79
C GLY A 121 -21.44 -9.61 -9.49
N ILE A 122 -20.53 -8.97 -8.76
CA ILE A 122 -19.33 -8.36 -9.34
C ILE A 122 -18.26 -9.45 -9.53
N PRO A 123 -17.63 -9.56 -10.71
CA PRO A 123 -16.59 -10.56 -10.93
C PRO A 123 -15.36 -10.25 -10.07
N VAL A 124 -14.92 -11.23 -9.27
CA VAL A 124 -13.80 -11.07 -8.33
C VAL A 124 -12.43 -11.21 -9.03
N GLY A 125 -12.38 -11.98 -10.12
CA GLY A 125 -11.17 -12.27 -10.89
C GLY A 125 -10.34 -11.03 -11.29
N PRO A 126 -10.93 -10.00 -11.94
CA PRO A 126 -10.20 -8.80 -12.34
C PRO A 126 -9.52 -8.06 -11.17
N ILE A 127 -10.17 -8.03 -10.01
CA ILE A 127 -9.62 -7.38 -8.81
C ILE A 127 -8.39 -8.14 -8.33
N LEU A 128 -8.46 -9.47 -8.28
CA LEU A 128 -7.33 -10.30 -7.87
C LEU A 128 -6.14 -10.22 -8.84
N TYR A 129 -6.38 -10.10 -10.15
CA TYR A 129 -5.30 -9.81 -11.10
C TYR A 129 -4.65 -8.46 -10.87
N GLY A 130 -5.45 -7.42 -10.60
CA GLY A 130 -4.90 -6.11 -10.26
C GLY A 130 -3.99 -6.19 -9.03
N LEU A 131 -4.37 -6.98 -8.02
CA LEU A 131 -3.56 -7.19 -6.82
C LEU A 131 -2.26 -7.93 -7.15
N ALA A 132 -2.35 -8.98 -7.96
CA ALA A 132 -1.17 -9.74 -8.40
C ALA A 132 -0.17 -8.86 -9.15
N VAL A 133 -0.66 -8.01 -10.08
CA VAL A 133 0.18 -7.08 -10.86
C VAL A 133 0.83 -6.05 -9.95
N MET A 134 0.08 -5.44 -9.03
CA MET A 134 0.63 -4.41 -8.13
C MET A 134 1.65 -4.99 -7.15
N ALA A 135 1.38 -6.16 -6.59
CA ALA A 135 2.35 -6.87 -5.76
C ALA A 135 3.63 -7.21 -6.56
N GLY A 136 3.50 -7.61 -7.83
CA GLY A 136 4.65 -7.84 -8.72
C GLY A 136 5.47 -6.57 -8.98
N ILE A 137 4.81 -5.42 -9.20
CA ILE A 137 5.49 -4.12 -9.35
C ILE A 137 6.29 -3.77 -8.09
N VAL A 138 5.71 -3.99 -6.91
CA VAL A 138 6.39 -3.71 -5.63
C VAL A 138 7.54 -4.67 -5.37
N ALA A 139 7.42 -5.94 -5.76
CA ALA A 139 8.54 -6.87 -5.72
C ALA A 139 9.71 -6.32 -6.57
N VAL A 140 9.45 -5.97 -7.84
CA VAL A 140 10.47 -5.39 -8.72
C VAL A 140 11.06 -4.09 -8.15
N ALA A 141 10.22 -3.21 -7.60
CA ALA A 141 10.70 -1.98 -6.95
C ALA A 141 11.63 -2.27 -5.75
N SER A 142 11.27 -3.26 -4.92
CA SER A 142 12.09 -3.69 -3.76
C SER A 142 13.44 -4.26 -4.21
N LEU A 143 13.48 -4.97 -5.34
CA LEU A 143 14.71 -5.49 -5.94
C LEU A 143 15.60 -4.35 -6.48
N LEU A 144 15.01 -3.36 -7.15
CA LEU A 144 15.73 -2.20 -7.66
C LEU A 144 16.29 -1.32 -6.53
N ALA A 145 15.59 -1.25 -5.39
CA ALA A 145 16.02 -0.51 -4.21
C ALA A 145 17.29 -1.08 -3.53
N ILE A 146 17.70 -2.32 -3.87
CA ILE A 146 18.98 -2.89 -3.42
C ILE A 146 20.17 -2.17 -4.06
N VAL A 147 20.00 -1.64 -5.28
CA VAL A 147 21.04 -0.86 -5.94
C VAL A 147 21.07 0.52 -5.30
N PRO A 148 22.17 0.92 -4.64
CA PRO A 148 22.21 2.16 -3.87
C PRO A 148 22.07 3.35 -4.82
N TRP A 149 20.87 3.94 -4.86
CA TRP A 149 20.70 5.33 -5.26
C TRP A 149 21.27 6.19 -4.13
N ASN A 150 22.06 7.21 -4.45
CA ASN A 150 22.80 8.00 -3.46
C ASN A 150 21.83 8.70 -2.47
N ARG A 151 21.68 8.13 -1.27
CA ARG A 151 20.69 8.53 -0.23
C ARG A 151 21.08 9.77 0.59
N GLU A 152 22.25 10.34 0.35
CA GLU A 152 22.78 11.47 1.13
C GLU A 152 22.08 12.82 0.87
N ALA A 153 21.26 12.91 -0.20
CA ALA A 153 20.64 14.18 -0.62
C ALA A 153 19.23 14.46 -0.06
N GLU A 154 18.52 13.46 0.49
CA GLU A 154 17.14 13.64 1.00
C GLU A 154 17.09 13.78 2.53
N GLN A 155 17.99 13.15 3.29
CA GLN A 155 18.06 13.32 4.75
C GLN A 155 18.52 14.71 5.19
N THR A 156 19.28 15.44 4.35
CA THR A 156 19.68 16.83 4.64
C THR A 156 18.58 17.86 4.38
N ALA A 157 17.47 17.47 3.74
CA ALA A 157 16.35 18.37 3.43
C ALA A 157 15.25 18.38 4.52
N ASP A 158 15.20 17.34 5.36
CA ASP A 158 14.25 17.22 6.49
C ASP A 158 14.90 17.51 7.85
N GLY A 159 16.14 18.01 7.82
CA GLY A 159 16.82 18.58 8.98
C GLY A 159 16.20 19.91 9.36
N GLU A 160 15.19 19.85 10.22
CA GLU A 160 14.68 20.94 11.05
C GLU A 160 15.80 21.94 11.40
N PRO A 161 15.65 23.26 11.11
CA PRO A 161 16.66 24.23 11.50
C PRO A 161 16.82 24.20 13.02
N ALA A 162 18.07 24.11 13.46
CA ALA A 162 18.49 24.03 14.85
C ALA A 162 17.63 24.87 15.79
N HIS A 163 17.08 24.22 16.82
CA HIS A 163 16.48 24.86 17.98
C HIS A 163 17.31 26.08 18.39
N GLU A 164 16.78 27.27 18.13
CA GLU A 164 17.26 28.52 18.68
C GLU A 164 17.19 28.40 20.22
N PRO A 165 18.26 28.73 20.97
CA PRO A 165 18.22 28.61 22.41
C PRO A 165 17.18 29.61 22.95
N VAL A 166 16.14 29.08 23.59
CA VAL A 166 15.17 29.89 24.35
C VAL A 166 15.92 30.51 25.52
N VAL A 167 16.36 31.74 25.33
CA VAL A 167 16.80 32.64 26.41
C VAL A 167 15.54 33.02 27.19
N VAL A 168 15.40 32.44 28.38
CA VAL A 168 14.49 32.93 29.44
C VAL A 168 15.24 33.90 30.32
#